data_AF-A0A6G2DFY5-F1
#
_entry.id   AF-A0A6G2DFY5-F1
#
_cell.length_a   1.000
_cell.length_b   1.000
_cell.length_c   1.000
_cell.angle_alpha   90.00
_cell.angle_beta   90.00
_cell.angle_gamma   90.00
#
_symmetry.space_group_name_H-M   'P 1'
#
loop_
_entity.id
_entity.type
_entity.pdbx_description
1 polymer ?
#
loop_
_entity_poly.entity_id
_entity_poly.type
_entity_poly.pdbx_seq_one_letter_code
_entity_poly.pdbx_strand_id
1 'polypeptide(L)'
;FGSTLLKNLDRNEYELFIAEKLQNHTRYTVQTLNSSFMALLNDAVKNGNLLSNRLKGVFIGQSDIPAANKKVTLKEFKTWIAKAEEIM
;
A
#
# COMPACT_ATOMS: atom_id res chain seq x y z
N PHE A 1 2.55 -3.64 -14.69
CA PHE A 1 2.28 -4.45 -13.46
C PHE A 1 0.77 -4.46 -13.20
N GLY A 2 0.03 -5.53 -12.91
CA GLY A 2 0.34 -6.95 -12.77
C GLY A 2 0.19 -7.81 -14.04
N SER A 3 0.16 -7.20 -15.24
CA SER A 3 0.26 -7.96 -16.51
C SER A 3 1.70 -8.27 -16.94
N THR A 4 2.70 -7.75 -16.22
CA THR A 4 4.13 -7.97 -16.51
C THR A 4 4.56 -9.33 -16.00
N LEU A 5 5.18 -10.15 -16.86
CA LEU A 5 5.77 -11.42 -16.43
C LEU A 5 6.84 -11.17 -15.35
N LEU A 6 6.86 -12.02 -14.32
CA LEU A 6 7.76 -11.86 -13.17
C LEU A 6 9.26 -11.79 -13.57
N LYS A 7 9.65 -12.55 -14.60
CA LYS A 7 11.03 -12.56 -15.14
C LYS A 7 11.44 -11.26 -15.87
N ASN A 8 10.47 -10.42 -16.21
CA ASN A 8 10.65 -9.17 -16.94
C ASN A 8 10.45 -7.95 -16.04
N LEU A 9 10.38 -8.13 -14.72
CA LEU A 9 10.30 -7.00 -13.80
C LEU A 9 11.59 -6.17 -13.89
N ASP A 10 11.40 -4.89 -14.20
CA ASP A 10 12.42 -3.86 -14.13
C ASP A 10 12.22 -2.99 -12.88
N ARG A 11 13.34 -2.59 -12.27
CA ARG A 11 13.31 -1.82 -11.03
C ARG A 11 12.92 -0.37 -11.26
N ASN A 12 13.43 0.26 -12.32
CA ASN A 12 13.17 1.68 -12.60
C ASN A 12 11.70 1.87 -12.98
N GLU A 13 11.14 0.99 -13.80
CA GLU A 13 9.72 1.00 -14.13
C GLU A 13 8.84 0.85 -12.88
N TYR A 14 9.24 -0.02 -11.94
CA TYR A 14 8.50 -0.21 -10.70
C TYR A 14 8.63 1.00 -9.77
N GLU A 15 9.79 1.65 -9.70
CA GLU A 15 9.99 2.87 -8.92
C GLU A 15 9.13 4.03 -9.47
N LEU A 16 9.03 4.16 -10.80
CA LEU A 16 8.11 5.12 -11.45
C LEU A 16 6.64 4.82 -11.12
N PHE A 17 6.25 3.54 -11.09
CA PHE A 17 4.91 3.15 -10.67
C PHE A 17 4.62 3.47 -9.20
N ILE A 18 5.57 3.23 -8.30
CA ILE A 18 5.43 3.62 -6.90
C ILE A 18 5.25 5.13 -6.79
N ALA A 19 6.02 5.93 -7.53
CA ALA A 19 5.88 7.38 -7.57
C ALA A 19 4.48 7.81 -8.07
N GLU A 20 3.98 7.20 -9.15
CA GLU A 20 2.62 7.45 -9.66
C GLU A 20 1.53 7.09 -8.63
N LYS A 21 1.72 5.99 -7.88
CA LYS A 21 0.77 5.61 -6.81
C LYS A 21 0.79 6.57 -5.63
N LEU A 22 1.93 7.17 -5.30
CA LEU A 22 2.04 8.16 -4.21
C LEU A 22 1.31 9.47 -4.54
N GLN A 23 1.07 9.78 -5.82
CA GLN A 23 0.26 10.93 -6.25
C GLN A 23 -1.24 10.73 -5.98
N ASN A 24 -1.70 9.48 -5.93
CA ASN A 24 -3.13 9.14 -5.86
C ASN A 24 -3.55 8.47 -4.56
N HIS A 25 -2.58 8.00 -3.77
CA HIS A 25 -2.83 7.28 -2.52
C HIS A 25 -1.90 7.73 -1.41
N THR A 26 -2.38 7.59 -0.17
CA THR A 26 -1.53 7.79 1.02
C THR A 26 -0.29 6.90 0.96
N ARG A 27 0.81 7.37 1.55
CA ARG A 27 2.05 6.60 1.69
C ARG A 27 1.80 5.21 2.30
N TYR A 28 0.91 5.13 3.29
CA TYR A 28 0.58 3.87 3.96
C TYR A 28 -0.07 2.85 3.01
N THR A 29 -0.98 3.30 2.14
CA THR A 29 -1.59 2.46 1.11
C THR A 29 -0.53 1.91 0.16
N VAL A 30 0.33 2.78 -0.37
CA VAL A 30 1.41 2.38 -1.29
C VAL A 30 2.40 1.42 -0.60
N GLN A 31 2.73 1.68 0.66
CA GLN A 31 3.57 0.80 1.46
C GLN A 31 2.97 -0.59 1.65
N THR A 32 1.66 -0.67 1.89
CA THR A 32 0.95 -1.94 2.00
C THR A 32 0.98 -2.69 0.68
N LEU A 33 0.68 -2.03 -0.44
CA LEU A 33 0.75 -2.63 -1.78
C LEU A 33 2.14 -3.17 -2.11
N ASN A 34 3.19 -2.38 -1.86
CA ASN A 34 4.57 -2.80 -2.07
C ASN A 34 4.92 -4.01 -1.18
N SER A 35 4.55 -3.98 0.10
CA SER A 35 4.86 -5.06 1.04
C SER A 35 4.20 -6.38 0.63
N SER A 36 2.93 -6.34 0.22
CA SER A 36 2.22 -7.50 -0.31
C SER A 36 2.88 -8.04 -1.58
N PHE A 37 3.28 -7.16 -2.50
CA PHE A 37 3.96 -7.60 -3.71
C PHE A 37 5.36 -8.18 -3.43
N MET A 38 6.12 -7.60 -2.50
CA MET A 38 7.40 -8.16 -2.07
C MET A 38 7.25 -9.55 -1.45
N ALA A 39 6.18 -9.80 -0.68
CA ALA A 39 5.89 -11.12 -0.15
C ALA A 39 5.67 -12.15 -1.27
N LEU A 40 4.90 -11.79 -2.30
CA LEU A 40 4.67 -12.64 -3.48
C LEU A 40 5.96 -12.92 -4.26
N LEU A 41 6.81 -11.92 -4.46
CA LEU A 41 8.09 -12.10 -5.16
C LEU A 41 9.04 -12.98 -4.38
N ASN A 42 9.11 -12.81 -3.05
CA ASN A 42 9.93 -13.65 -2.20
C ASN A 42 9.43 -15.10 -2.16
N ASP A 43 8.12 -15.31 -2.21
CA ASP A 43 7.54 -16.65 -2.35
C ASP A 43 7.90 -17.28 -3.71
N ALA A 44 7.78 -16.53 -4.81
CA ALA A 44 8.21 -17.00 -6.12
C ALA A 44 9.70 -17.36 -6.17
N VAL A 45 10.55 -16.65 -5.42
CA VAL A 45 11.97 -17.01 -5.26
C VAL A 45 12.13 -18.32 -4.47
N LYS A 46 11.43 -18.47 -3.34
CA LYS A 46 11.48 -19.70 -2.53
C LYS A 46 11.04 -20.93 -3.31
N ASN A 47 10.05 -20.77 -4.20
CA ASN A 47 9.52 -21.83 -5.04
C ASN A 47 10.31 -22.07 -6.34
N GLY A 48 11.45 -21.38 -6.54
CA GLY A 48 12.30 -21.56 -7.72
C GLY A 48 11.75 -20.96 -9.02
N ASN A 49 10.64 -20.22 -8.96
CA ASN A 49 10.06 -19.52 -10.12
C ASN A 49 10.86 -18.27 -10.50
N LEU A 50 11.60 -17.71 -9.54
CA LEU A 50 12.53 -16.59 -9.73
C LEU A 50 13.87 -16.90 -9.08
N LEU A 51 14.96 -16.47 -9.72
CA LEU A 51 16.30 -16.57 -9.13
C LEU A 51 16.49 -15.62 -7.94
N SER A 52 15.87 -14.45 -8.00
CA SER A 52 16.02 -13.41 -6.97
C SER A 52 14.90 -12.38 -7.07
N ASN A 53 14.58 -11.72 -5.95
CA ASN A 53 13.67 -10.58 -5.94
C ASN A 53 14.41 -9.31 -6.43
N ARG A 54 14.18 -8.94 -7.69
CA ARG A 54 14.80 -7.77 -8.35
C ARG A 54 14.34 -6.43 -7.78
N LEU A 55 13.19 -6.41 -7.13
CA LEU A 55 12.58 -5.21 -6.55
C LEU A 55 12.89 -5.06 -5.05
N LYS A 56 13.78 -5.90 -4.52
CA LYS A 56 14.18 -5.85 -3.12
C LYS A 56 14.77 -4.48 -2.78
N GLY A 57 14.25 -3.87 -1.72
CA GLY A 57 14.74 -2.59 -1.21
C GLY A 57 14.38 -1.39 -2.08
N VAL A 58 13.33 -1.49 -2.91
CA VAL A 58 12.72 -0.31 -3.54
C VAL A 58 12.28 0.68 -2.46
N PHE A 59 12.70 1.93 -2.62
CA PHE A 59 12.38 3.01 -1.69
C PHE A 59 10.97 3.54 -1.94
N ILE A 60 10.19 3.69 -0.88
CA ILE A 60 8.87 4.31 -0.94
C ILE A 60 8.99 5.74 -0.44
N GLY A 61 8.82 6.69 -1.37
CA GLY A 61 8.87 8.11 -1.10
C GLY A 61 7.75 8.63 -0.18
N GLN A 62 7.64 9.94 -0.13
CA GLN A 62 6.54 10.61 0.57
C GLN A 62 5.32 10.71 -0.32
N SER A 63 4.15 10.84 0.31
CA SER A 63 2.90 11.17 -0.37
C SER A 63 2.40 12.48 0.19
N ASP A 64 1.96 13.38 -0.69
CA ASP A 64 1.32 14.63 -0.31
C ASP A 64 -0.09 14.41 0.26
N ILE A 65 -0.66 13.20 0.08
CA ILE A 65 -1.96 12.84 0.64
C ILE A 65 -1.77 12.43 2.10
N PRO A 66 -2.33 13.20 3.06
CA PRO A 66 -2.16 12.92 4.47
C PRO A 66 -2.84 11.60 4.84
N ALA A 67 -2.30 10.93 5.87
CA ALA A 67 -2.95 9.77 6.43
C ALA A 67 -4.33 10.14 7.01
N ALA A 68 -5.31 9.27 6.83
CA ALA A 68 -6.64 9.46 7.41
C ALA A 68 -6.56 9.57 8.94
N ASN A 69 -7.15 10.63 9.50
CA ASN A 69 -7.26 10.76 10.94
C ASN A 69 -8.33 9.79 11.46
N LYS A 70 -7.89 8.80 12.24
CA LYS A 70 -8.77 7.78 12.84
C LYS A 70 -9.21 8.13 14.27
N LYS A 71 -8.81 9.30 14.79
CA LYS A 71 -9.19 9.73 16.13
C LYS A 71 -10.62 10.28 16.09
N VAL A 72 -11.43 9.85 17.05
CA VAL A 72 -12.78 10.36 17.27
C VAL A 72 -12.74 11.39 18.39
N THR A 73 -13.31 12.56 18.15
CA THR A 73 -13.46 13.60 19.17
C THR A 73 -14.62 13.28 20.11
N LEU A 74 -14.60 13.83 21.33
CA LEU A 74 -15.71 13.68 22.27
C LEU A 74 -17.04 14.15 21.69
N LYS A 75 -17.03 15.19 20.84
CA LYS A 75 -18.22 15.71 20.17
C LYS A 75 -18.79 14.69 19.20
N GLU A 76 -17.97 14.14 18.31
CA GLU A 76 -18.38 13.12 17.34
C GLU A 76 -18.90 11.87 18.05
N PHE A 77 -18.26 11.47 19.15
CA PHE A 77 -18.72 10.35 19.97
C PHE A 77 -20.10 10.60 20.59
N LYS A 78 -20.34 11.80 21.16
CA LYS A 78 -21.65 12.17 21.71
C LYS A 78 -22.74 12.18 20.64
N THR A 79 -22.45 12.71 19.45
CA THR A 79 -23.38 12.69 18.31
C THR A 79 -23.71 11.25 17.88
N TRP A 80 -22.71 10.37 17.87
CA TRP A 80 -22.91 8.96 17.53
C TRP A 80 -23.80 8.24 18.54
N ILE A 81 -23.57 8.41 19.85
CA ILE A 81 -24.40 7.81 20.91
C ILE A 81 -25.85 8.29 20.82
N ALA A 82 -26.08 9.60 20.70
CA ALA A 82 -27.43 10.14 20.59
C ALA A 82 -28.18 9.54 19.39
N LYS A 83 -27.49 9.35 18.25
CA LYS A 83 -28.10 8.72 17.08
C LYS A 83 -28.39 7.23 17.27
N ALA A 84 -27.55 6.52 18.03
CA ALA A 84 -27.76 5.12 18.35
C ALA A 84 -28.99 4.93 19.26
N GLU A 85 -29.20 5.83 20.22
CA GLU A 85 -30.36 5.83 21.13
C GLU A 85 -31.69 6.06 20.39
N GLU A 86 -31.72 6.81 19.29
CA GLU A 86 -32.93 7.01 18.48
C GLU A 86 -33.41 5.76 17.72
N ILE A 87 -32.53 4.79 17.50
CA ILE A 87 -32.78 3.61 16.65
C ILE A 87 -32.97 2.34 17.51
N MET A 88 -32.75 2.43 18.83
CA MET A 88 -33.04 1.37 19.80
C MET A 88 -34.46 1.51 20.35
#